data_AF-A0A5P8ND06-F1
#
_entry.id   AF-A0A5P8ND06-F1
#
_cell.length_a   1.000
_cell.length_b   1.000
_cell.length_c   1.000
_cell.angle_alpha   90.00
_cell.angle_beta   90.00
_cell.angle_gamma   90.00
#
_symmetry.space_group_name_H-M   'P 1'
#
loop_
_entity.id
_entity.type
_entity.pdbx_description
1 polymer ?
#
loop_
_entity_poly.entity_id
_entity_poly.type
_entity_poly.pdbx_seq_one_letter_code
_entity_poly.pdbx_strand_id
1 'polypeptide(L)'
;MLLRDDIEVIDSYRIVKVDGFSRGFFANVLGYGNLVIEQQRNDVRLFHFVPLPYKVLLIIKQQREDVLADRKRKYIISESEEGKLNEKEEDIQIL
;
A
#
# COMPACT_ATOMS: atom_id res chain seq x y z
N MET A 1 -31.03 4.26 1.52
CA MET A 1 -30.08 4.63 2.59
C MET A 1 -28.84 3.76 2.43
N LEU A 2 -27.85 4.23 1.66
CA LEU A 2 -26.48 3.71 1.71
C LEU A 2 -25.77 4.63 2.69
N LEU A 3 -25.94 4.35 3.98
CA LEU A 3 -25.42 5.18 5.05
C LEU A 3 -23.89 5.11 5.03
N ARG A 4 -23.26 6.27 5.24
CA ARG A 4 -21.80 6.45 5.36
C ARG A 4 -21.13 5.59 6.43
N ASP A 5 -21.88 4.76 7.15
CA ASP A 5 -21.46 3.96 8.30
C ASP A 5 -20.89 2.58 7.91
N ASP A 6 -21.02 2.14 6.67
CA ASP A 6 -20.47 0.86 6.20
C ASP A 6 -19.07 0.98 5.55
N ILE A 7 -18.50 2.19 5.52
CA ILE A 7 -17.18 2.43 4.93
C ILE A 7 -16.11 2.21 6.00
N GLU A 8 -15.51 1.02 5.96
CA GLU A 8 -14.35 0.72 6.78
C GLU A 8 -13.07 1.19 6.11
N VAL A 9 -12.38 2.15 6.74
CA VAL A 9 -11.11 2.70 6.24
C VAL A 9 -9.95 1.95 6.90
N ILE A 10 -9.23 1.16 6.11
CA ILE A 10 -8.01 0.50 6.54
C ILE A 10 -6.81 1.34 6.11
N ASP A 11 -5.95 1.68 7.05
CA ASP A 11 -4.70 2.35 6.76
C ASP A 11 -3.75 1.40 6.02
N SER A 12 -3.36 1.76 4.79
CA SER A 12 -2.41 1.02 3.96
C SER A 12 -1.07 0.77 4.65
N TYR A 13 -0.66 1.62 5.60
CA TYR A 13 0.59 1.45 6.34
C TYR A 13 0.56 0.30 7.34
N ARG A 14 -0.62 -0.07 7.81
CA ARG A 14 -0.79 -1.15 8.78
C ARG A 14 -0.91 -2.50 8.10
N ILE A 15 -1.13 -2.55 6.79
CA ILE A 15 -1.25 -3.79 6.02
C ILE A 15 0.13 -4.46 5.93
N VAL A 16 0.24 -5.65 6.51
CA VAL A 16 1.45 -6.48 6.49
C VAL A 16 1.41 -7.42 5.30
N LYS A 17 0.28 -8.08 5.10
CA LYS A 17 0.08 -9.10 4.07
C LYS A 17 -1.33 -9.03 3.52
N VAL A 18 -1.47 -9.34 2.24
CA VAL A 18 -2.75 -9.46 1.57
C VAL A 18 -2.74 -10.75 0.77
N ASP A 19 -3.71 -11.61 1.03
CA ASP A 19 -3.89 -12.87 0.30
C ASP A 19 -5.27 -12.87 -0.37
N GLY A 20 -5.31 -13.08 -1.68
CA GLY A 20 -6.55 -13.28 -2.42
C GLY A 20 -6.65 -14.72 -2.92
N PHE A 21 -7.75 -15.40 -2.64
CA PHE A 21 -7.97 -16.76 -3.15
C PHE A 21 -9.42 -17.00 -3.57
N SER A 22 -9.57 -17.60 -4.75
CA SER A 22 -10.83 -18.16 -5.24
C SER A 22 -10.74 -19.68 -5.14
N ARG A 23 -11.59 -20.29 -4.31
CA ARG A 23 -11.66 -21.75 -4.14
C ARG A 23 -12.98 -22.27 -4.71
N GLY A 24 -12.89 -23.28 -5.57
CA GLY A 24 -14.04 -23.96 -6.17
C GLY A 24 -14.33 -23.53 -7.60
N PHE A 25 -15.00 -24.42 -8.35
CA PHE A 25 -15.33 -24.22 -9.77
C PHE A 25 -16.20 -22.96 -9.98
N PHE A 26 -17.27 -22.81 -9.20
CA PHE A 26 -18.17 -21.66 -9.29
C PHE A 26 -17.50 -20.34 -8.88
N ALA A 27 -16.59 -20.35 -7.91
CA ALA A 27 -15.84 -19.16 -7.52
C ALA A 27 -14.95 -18.66 -8.68
N ASN A 28 -14.33 -19.57 -9.42
CA ASN A 28 -13.52 -19.22 -10.59
C ASN A 28 -14.36 -18.76 -11.79
N VAL A 29 -15.51 -19.42 -12.05
CA VAL A 29 -16.39 -19.08 -13.18
C VAL A 29 -17.12 -17.76 -12.96
N LEU A 30 -17.65 -17.54 -11.75
CA LEU A 30 -18.34 -16.29 -11.40
C LEU A 30 -17.37 -15.17 -11.01
N GLY A 31 -16.08 -15.49 -10.87
CA GLY A 31 -15.03 -14.54 -10.55
C GLY A 31 -15.09 -14.02 -9.12
N TYR A 32 -15.71 -14.73 -8.19
CA TYR A 32 -15.73 -14.35 -6.78
C TYR A 32 -14.66 -15.10 -5.98
N GLY A 33 -14.20 -14.50 -4.89
CA GLY A 33 -13.32 -15.18 -3.97
C GLY A 33 -13.27 -14.51 -2.62
N ASN A 34 -12.26 -14.87 -1.85
CA ASN A 34 -12.00 -14.31 -0.54
C ASN A 34 -10.74 -13.44 -0.62
N LEU A 35 -10.75 -12.38 0.17
CA LEU A 35 -9.59 -11.53 0.41
C LEU A 35 -9.29 -11.53 1.89
N VAL A 36 -8.05 -11.83 2.25
CA VAL A 36 -7.54 -11.76 3.60
C VAL A 36 -6.55 -10.61 3.68
N ILE A 37 -6.77 -9.70 4.61
CA ILE A 37 -5.87 -8.60 4.90
C ILE A 37 -5.37 -8.80 6.33
N GLU A 38 -4.06 -9.01 6.47
CA GLU A 38 -3.38 -9.07 7.75
C GLU A 38 -2.80 -7.69 8.07
N GLN A 39 -3.15 -7.17 9.25
CA GLN A 39 -2.66 -5.90 9.77
C GLN A 39 -1.67 -6.11 10.92
N GLN A 40 -0.87 -5.06 11.18
CA GLN A 40 0.02 -5.00 12.34
C GLN A 40 -0.77 -5.26 13.63
N ARG A 41 -0.12 -5.94 14.60
CA ARG A 41 -0.73 -6.45 15.85
C ARG A 41 -1.66 -7.67 15.68
N ASN A 42 -1.45 -8.46 14.62
CA ASN A 42 -2.18 -9.71 14.36
C ASN A 42 -3.69 -9.52 14.16
N ASP A 43 -4.13 -8.35 13.69
CA ASP A 43 -5.53 -8.15 13.29
C ASP A 43 -5.71 -8.71 11.87
N VAL A 44 -6.59 -9.70 11.71
CA VAL A 44 -6.82 -10.39 10.43
C VAL A 44 -8.25 -10.16 10.00
N ARG A 45 -8.42 -9.61 8.80
CA ARG A 45 -9.72 -9.34 8.21
C ARG A 45 -9.97 -10.23 7.01
N LEU A 46 -11.11 -10.90 7.04
CA LEU A 46 -11.55 -11.81 5.99
C LEU A 46 -12.77 -11.20 5.30
N PHE A 47 -12.60 -10.87 4.03
CA PHE A 47 -13.66 -10.40 3.16
C PHE A 47 -14.12 -11.55 2.27
N HIS A 48 -15.41 -11.86 2.34
CA HIS A 48 -16.06 -12.87 1.53
C HIS A 48 -16.70 -12.27 0.29
N PHE A 49 -16.92 -13.09 -0.74
CA PHE A 49 -17.62 -12.71 -1.98
C PHE A 49 -17.01 -11.49 -2.67
N VAL A 50 -15.69 -11.33 -2.59
CA VAL A 50 -14.98 -10.25 -3.27
C VAL A 50 -14.97 -10.54 -4.78
N PRO A 51 -15.47 -9.61 -5.62
CA PRO A 51 -15.39 -9.76 -7.06
C PRO A 51 -13.94 -9.59 -7.51
N LEU A 52 -13.42 -10.58 -8.22
CA LEU A 52 -12.10 -10.62 -8.82
C LEU A 52 -11.00 -10.25 -7.81
N PRO A 53 -10.78 -11.05 -6.75
CA PRO A 53 -9.87 -10.69 -5.65
C PRO A 53 -8.44 -10.42 -6.11
N TYR A 54 -8.00 -11.01 -7.23
CA TYR A 54 -6.71 -10.71 -7.84
C TYR A 54 -6.59 -9.26 -8.33
N LYS A 55 -7.68 -8.64 -8.82
CA LYS A 55 -7.67 -7.23 -9.22
C LYS A 55 -7.53 -6.33 -8.00
N VAL A 56 -8.24 -6.66 -6.92
CA VAL A 56 -8.13 -5.94 -5.66
C VAL A 56 -6.71 -6.02 -5.11
N LEU A 57 -6.08 -7.20 -5.19
CA LEU A 57 -4.67 -7.39 -4.83
C LEU A 57 -3.73 -6.48 -5.64
N LEU A 58 -3.94 -6.37 -6.97
CA LEU A 58 -3.14 -5.49 -7.83
C LEU A 58 -3.30 -4.02 -7.47
N ILE A 59 -4.52 -3.58 -7.15
CA ILE A 59 -4.79 -2.19 -6.72
C ILE A 59 -4.06 -1.90 -5.42
N ILE A 60 -4.18 -2.78 -4.41
CA ILE A 60 -3.51 -2.60 -3.12
C ILE A 60 -1.99 -2.58 -3.30
N LYS A 61 -1.45 -3.44 -4.17
CA LYS A 61 -0.03 -3.47 -4.50
C LYS A 61 0.43 -2.13 -5.11
N GLN A 62 -0.29 -1.61 -6.11
CA GLN A 62 0.06 -0.34 -6.75
C GLN A 62 0.04 0.82 -5.74
N GLN A 63 -1.02 0.92 -4.93
CA GLN A 63 -1.12 1.96 -3.90
C GLN A 63 0.06 1.92 -2.92
N ARG A 64 0.50 0.73 -2.53
CA ARG A 64 1.67 0.56 -1.67
C ARG A 64 2.96 1.03 -2.36
N GLU A 65 3.14 0.69 -3.64
CA GLU A 65 4.30 1.12 -4.43
C GLU A 65 4.34 2.66 -4.58
N ASP A 66 3.20 3.29 -4.84
CA ASP A 66 3.07 4.74 -4.96
C ASP A 66 3.44 5.44 -3.63
N VAL A 67 2.92 4.93 -2.51
CA VAL A 67 3.24 5.43 -1.16
C VAL A 67 4.73 5.28 -0.83
N LEU A 68 5.35 4.17 -1.24
CA LEU A 68 6.79 3.97 -1.06
C LEU A 68 7.61 4.91 -1.96
N ALA A 69 7.18 5.15 -3.19
CA ALA A 69 7.81 6.10 -4.10
C ALA A 69 7.75 7.53 -3.56
N ASP A 70 6.62 7.95 -3.02
CA ASP A 70 6.45 9.25 -2.35
C ASP A 70 7.41 9.41 -1.17
N ARG A 71 7.57 8.37 -0.34
CA ARG A 71 8.53 8.39 0.77
C ARG A 71 9.97 8.50 0.28
N LYS A 72 10.35 7.74 -0.75
CA LYS A 72 11.69 7.85 -1.34
C LYS A 72 11.95 9.27 -1.85
N ARG A 73 10.98 9.87 -2.53
CA ARG A 73 11.08 11.28 -2.96
C ARG A 73 11.25 12.23 -1.79
N LYS A 74 10.48 12.06 -0.72
CA LYS A 74 10.49 12.98 0.42
C LYS A 74 11.76 12.94 1.26
N TYR A 75 12.34 11.75 1.48
CA TYR A 75 13.46 11.57 2.42
C TYR A 75 14.81 11.35 1.73
N ILE A 76 14.85 10.70 0.56
CA ILE A 76 16.13 10.42 -0.12
C ILE A 76 16.58 11.64 -0.93
N ILE A 77 15.65 12.39 -1.51
CA ILE A 77 15.99 13.61 -2.26
C ILE A 77 16.37 14.74 -1.31
N SER A 78 15.73 14.84 -0.13
CA SER A 78 16.09 15.86 0.87
C SER A 78 17.52 15.68 1.40
N GLU A 79 17.94 14.45 1.73
CA GLU A 79 19.31 14.17 2.19
C GLU A 79 20.36 14.46 1.11
N SER A 80 20.01 14.26 -0.16
CA SER A 80 20.94 14.52 -1.29
C SER A 80 20.95 15.98 -1.74
N GLU A 81 19.95 16.79 -1.40
CA GLU A 81 19.98 18.25 -1.56
C GLU A 81 20.73 18.92 -0.40
N GLU A 82 20.54 18.47 0.85
CA GLU A 82 21.27 18.96 2.02
C GLU A 82 22.78 18.65 1.93
N GLY A 83 23.16 17.46 1.46
CA GLY A 83 24.57 17.12 1.22
C GLY A 83 25.25 17.98 0.14
N LYS A 84 24.52 18.36 -0.92
CA LYS A 84 25.05 19.21 -2.00
C LYS A 84 25.12 20.70 -1.63
N LEU A 85 24.30 21.15 -0.69
CA LEU A 85 24.36 22.51 -0.14
C LEU A 85 25.56 22.65 0.80
N ASN A 86 25.82 21.65 1.65
CA ASN A 86 27.01 21.65 2.53
C ASN A 86 28.33 21.61 1.74
N GLU A 87 28.47 20.76 0.71
CA GLU A 87 29.69 20.74 -0.11
C GLU A 87 29.95 22.08 -0.82
N LYS A 88 28.89 22.77 -1.29
CA LYS A 88 29.03 24.10 -1.91
C LYS A 88 29.41 25.20 -0.92
N GLU A 89 28.97 25.13 0.33
CA GLU A 89 29.34 26.12 1.35
C GLU A 89 30.79 25.94 1.83
N GLU A 90 31.30 24.70 1.89
CA GLU A 90 32.71 24.43 2.20
C GLU A 90 33.66 24.92 1.09
N ASP A 91 33.31 24.72 -0.19
CA ASP A 91 34.12 25.18 -1.34
C ASP A 91 34.22 26.72 -1.43
N ILE A 92 33.23 27.46 -0.92
CA ILE A 92 33.23 28.94 -0.93
C ILE A 92 34.09 29.53 0.20
N GLN A 93 34.29 28.82 1.31
CA GLN A 93 35.08 29.31 2.45
C GLN A 93 36.60 29.12 2.30
N ILE A 94 37.03 28.33 1.31
CA ILE A 94 38.46 28.01 1.06
C ILE A 94 39.08 28.93 -0.02
N LEU A 95 38.31 29.85 -0.60
CA LEU A 95 38.75 30.90 -1.54
C LEU A 95 38.84 32.28 -0.87
#